data_AF-A0A952MZ96-F1
#
_entry.id   AF-A0A952MZ96-F1
#
_cell.length_a   1.000
_cell.length_b   1.000
_cell.length_c   1.000
_cell.angle_alpha   90.00
_cell.angle_beta   90.00
_cell.angle_gamma   90.00
#
_symmetry.space_group_name_H-M   'P 1'
#
loop_
_entity.id
_entity.type
_entity.pdbx_description
1 polymer ?
#
loop_
_entity_poly.entity_id
_entity_poly.type
_entity_poly.pdbx_seq_one_letter_code
_entity_poly.pdbx_strand_id
1 'polypeptide(L)'
;MRTNAKALIQFSVVVFALLVSCEERMDEERPMNQKEKTVAKATSNARMASNYRFTGQEGDPISYEVAKKWVSNYQEKNSDGTMAHFFGYEIIKDILALEGCMGIRMYYALDDSGERQIILVGVDENGNNIVPGTNGRTKDEGVVADASYPCPSYCSGGGTPL
;
A
#
# COMPACT_ATOMS: atom_id res chain seq x y z
N MET A 1 -63.38 -36.31 18.90
CA MET A 1 -63.32 -36.48 17.43
C MET A 1 -61.91 -36.92 17.07
N ARG A 2 -61.80 -38.11 16.47
CA ARG A 2 -60.58 -38.91 16.32
C ARG A 2 -60.28 -39.14 14.83
N THR A 3 -58.98 -39.22 14.54
CA THR A 3 -58.28 -40.08 13.53
C THR A 3 -58.49 -39.77 12.03
N ASN A 4 -57.45 -39.45 11.25
CA ASN A 4 -56.26 -40.21 10.78
C ASN A 4 -56.52 -41.14 9.57
N ALA A 5 -55.63 -40.99 8.57
CA ALA A 5 -54.95 -42.04 7.79
C ALA A 5 -55.39 -42.35 6.34
N LYS A 6 -54.35 -42.33 5.48
CA LYS A 6 -54.03 -43.19 4.30
C LYS A 6 -54.83 -42.94 3.01
N ALA A 7 -54.23 -42.53 1.88
CA ALA A 7 -53.14 -43.09 1.04
C ALA A 7 -53.72 -43.78 -0.23
N LEU A 8 -52.92 -43.78 -1.31
CA LEU A 8 -53.10 -44.47 -2.62
C LEU A 8 -54.10 -43.78 -3.60
N ILE A 9 -53.96 -43.70 -4.93
CA ILE A 9 -53.04 -44.24 -5.95
C ILE A 9 -53.41 -43.63 -7.33
N GLN A 10 -52.43 -43.55 -8.24
CA GLN A 10 -52.50 -43.50 -9.72
C GLN A 10 -53.18 -42.33 -10.46
N PHE A 11 -52.43 -41.68 -11.36
CA PHE A 11 -52.57 -41.72 -12.84
C PHE A 11 -51.60 -40.66 -13.41
N SER A 12 -50.45 -41.06 -13.95
CA SER A 12 -50.24 -41.34 -15.37
C SER A 12 -50.01 -40.07 -16.22
N VAL A 13 -48.95 -40.16 -17.02
CA VAL A 13 -48.65 -39.46 -18.28
C VAL A 13 -47.90 -38.12 -18.25
N VAL A 14 -46.83 -38.13 -19.04
CA VAL A 14 -46.13 -37.04 -19.75
C VAL A 14 -45.07 -36.27 -18.97
N VAL A 15 -43.96 -36.02 -19.68
CA VAL A 15 -42.85 -35.09 -19.38
C VAL A 15 -41.66 -35.71 -18.64
N PHE A 16 -41.01 -36.71 -19.26
CA PHE A 16 -39.56 -36.90 -19.06
C PHE A 16 -38.93 -37.54 -20.31
N ALA A 17 -38.89 -36.78 -21.41
CA ALA A 17 -38.20 -37.16 -22.63
C ALA A 17 -37.43 -35.96 -23.20
N LEU A 18 -36.30 -35.62 -22.57
CA LEU A 18 -35.27 -34.75 -23.13
C LEU A 18 -33.89 -35.20 -22.63
N LEU A 19 -33.38 -36.31 -23.16
CA LEU A 19 -31.94 -36.60 -23.24
C LEU A 19 -31.72 -37.41 -24.52
N VAL A 20 -30.57 -37.19 -25.16
CA VAL A 20 -30.07 -37.78 -26.42
C VAL A 20 -30.21 -36.88 -27.66
N SER A 21 -29.22 -36.00 -27.82
CA SER A 21 -28.61 -35.71 -29.11
C SER A 21 -27.17 -35.26 -28.88
N CYS A 22 -26.24 -36.21 -28.94
CA CYS A 22 -24.83 -35.97 -29.21
C CYS A 22 -24.49 -36.92 -30.38
N GLU A 23 -24.42 -36.37 -31.59
CA GLU A 23 -23.84 -37.01 -32.78
C GLU A 23 -22.52 -36.30 -33.10
N GLU A 24 -21.55 -37.07 -33.60
CA GLU A 24 -20.13 -36.76 -33.71
C GLU A 24 -19.71 -35.86 -34.90
N ARG A 25 -18.45 -35.39 -34.78
CA ARG A 25 -17.39 -35.27 -35.80
C ARG A 25 -17.49 -34.23 -36.93
N MET A 26 -16.50 -33.33 -36.95
CA MET A 26 -15.71 -32.95 -38.13
C MET A 26 -14.26 -32.63 -37.71
N ASP A 27 -13.29 -33.24 -38.39
CA ASP A 27 -11.84 -33.05 -38.26
C ASP A 27 -11.35 -31.73 -38.92
N GLU A 28 -10.16 -31.24 -38.49
CA GLU A 28 -9.14 -30.49 -39.28
C GLU A 28 -9.54 -29.11 -39.87
N GLU A 29 -8.92 -27.93 -39.68
CA GLU A 29 -7.66 -27.40 -39.13
C GLU A 29 -7.95 -26.05 -38.42
N ARG A 30 -7.13 -25.63 -37.45
CA ARG A 30 -6.95 -24.18 -37.16
C ARG A 30 -5.57 -23.89 -36.55
N PRO A 31 -4.91 -22.79 -36.93
CA PRO A 31 -3.47 -22.66 -36.83
C PRO A 31 -2.99 -22.40 -35.40
N MET A 32 -1.77 -22.86 -35.19
CA MET A 32 -0.93 -22.53 -34.05
C MET A 32 -0.81 -21.01 -33.85
N ASN A 33 -0.68 -20.65 -32.57
CA ASN A 33 0.01 -19.46 -32.04
C ASN A 33 -0.84 -18.23 -31.66
N GLN A 34 -1.32 -18.24 -30.41
CA GLN A 34 -1.50 -17.01 -29.64
C GLN A 34 -1.47 -17.22 -28.11
N LYS A 35 -0.62 -18.13 -27.59
CA LYS A 35 -0.52 -18.38 -26.14
C LYS A 35 0.78 -17.95 -25.44
N GLU A 36 1.66 -17.23 -26.13
CA GLU A 36 2.92 -16.74 -25.51
C GLU A 36 2.96 -15.25 -25.14
N LYS A 37 2.00 -14.42 -25.57
CA LYS A 37 2.12 -12.96 -25.40
C LYS A 37 1.58 -12.36 -24.09
N THR A 38 0.95 -13.14 -23.21
CA THR A 38 0.25 -12.60 -22.02
C THR A 38 0.93 -12.89 -20.68
N VAL A 39 2.16 -13.42 -20.66
CA VAL A 39 2.95 -13.58 -19.41
C VAL A 39 4.22 -12.71 -19.41
N ALA A 40 4.72 -12.30 -20.59
CA ALA A 40 5.96 -11.54 -20.70
C ALA A 40 5.84 -10.06 -20.28
N LYS A 41 4.67 -9.44 -20.41
CA LYS A 41 4.52 -7.98 -20.21
C LYS A 41 4.21 -7.55 -18.76
N ALA A 42 3.60 -8.41 -17.96
CA ALA A 42 3.41 -8.14 -16.52
C ALA A 42 4.72 -8.32 -15.72
N THR A 43 5.65 -9.10 -16.26
CA THR A 43 6.87 -9.49 -15.53
C THR A 43 8.03 -8.51 -15.77
N SER A 44 8.07 -7.75 -16.88
CA SER A 44 9.18 -6.83 -17.16
C SER A 44 9.16 -5.57 -16.26
N ASN A 45 7.99 -5.02 -15.98
CA ASN A 45 7.87 -3.82 -15.13
C ASN A 45 8.01 -4.14 -13.64
N ALA A 46 7.59 -5.34 -13.21
CA ALA A 46 7.81 -5.82 -11.84
C ALA A 46 9.28 -6.19 -11.57
N ARG A 47 9.98 -6.76 -12.58
CA ARG A 47 11.42 -7.10 -12.49
C ARG A 47 12.35 -5.89 -12.48
N MET A 48 11.90 -4.74 -13.00
CA MET A 48 12.67 -3.49 -12.95
C MET A 48 12.66 -2.88 -11.54
N ALA A 49 11.54 -2.99 -10.81
CA ALA A 49 11.43 -2.51 -9.43
C ALA A 49 12.19 -3.40 -8.42
N SER A 50 12.39 -4.69 -8.72
CA SER A 50 13.01 -5.64 -7.78
C SER A 50 14.53 -5.59 -7.69
N ASN A 51 15.21 -4.91 -8.64
CA ASN A 51 16.68 -4.87 -8.69
C ASN A 51 17.25 -3.47 -8.42
N TYR A 52 16.40 -2.49 -8.12
CA TYR A 52 16.90 -1.18 -7.71
C TYR A 52 17.59 -1.28 -6.35
N ARG A 53 18.70 -0.57 -6.21
CA ARG A 53 19.46 -0.48 -4.97
C ARG A 53 19.50 0.98 -4.52
N PHE A 54 19.04 1.23 -3.30
CA PHE A 54 19.21 2.52 -2.67
C PHE A 54 20.68 2.74 -2.35
N THR A 55 21.16 3.94 -2.66
CA THR A 55 22.56 4.35 -2.54
C THR A 55 22.75 5.43 -1.49
N GLY A 56 21.65 5.98 -0.97
CA GLY A 56 21.64 7.16 -0.10
C GLY A 56 21.83 8.48 -0.84
N GLN A 57 21.84 8.45 -2.18
CA GLN A 57 21.91 9.64 -3.04
C GLN A 57 20.55 10.02 -3.63
N GLU A 58 19.47 9.32 -3.24
CA GLU A 58 18.15 9.55 -3.79
C GLU A 58 17.57 10.91 -3.34
N GLY A 59 17.14 11.71 -4.32
CA GLY A 59 16.56 13.03 -4.14
C GLY A 59 17.42 14.12 -4.76
N ASP A 60 16.81 15.28 -5.01
CA ASP A 60 17.47 16.46 -5.58
C ASP A 60 16.95 17.73 -4.89
N PRO A 61 17.78 18.79 -4.78
CA PRO A 61 17.33 20.07 -4.28
C PRO A 61 16.28 20.69 -5.24
N ILE A 62 15.28 21.36 -4.65
CA ILE A 62 14.32 22.19 -5.38
C ILE A 62 14.53 23.67 -5.06
N SER A 63 14.08 24.57 -5.93
CA SER A 63 14.11 26.01 -5.64
C SER A 63 13.16 26.35 -4.48
N TYR A 64 13.47 27.42 -3.76
CA TYR A 64 12.63 27.88 -2.67
C TYR A 64 11.21 28.24 -3.15
N GLU A 65 11.09 28.89 -4.31
CA GLU A 65 9.81 29.27 -4.90
C GLU A 65 8.94 28.05 -5.24
N VAL A 66 9.56 26.96 -5.72
CA VAL A 66 8.87 25.69 -5.97
C VAL A 66 8.37 25.11 -4.64
N ALA A 67 9.21 25.10 -3.60
CA ALA A 67 8.83 24.62 -2.27
C ALA A 67 7.63 25.41 -1.71
N LYS A 68 7.69 26.74 -1.71
CA LYS A 68 6.58 27.61 -1.25
C LYS A 68 5.29 27.32 -2.00
N LYS A 69 5.35 27.29 -3.33
CA LYS A 69 4.19 27.02 -4.18
C LYS A 69 3.53 25.68 -3.84
N TRP A 70 4.33 24.65 -3.62
CA TRP A 70 3.81 23.31 -3.30
C TRP A 70 3.17 23.27 -1.90
N VAL A 71 3.77 23.94 -0.91
CA VAL A 71 3.21 24.07 0.44
C VAL A 71 1.90 24.85 0.41
N SER A 72 1.83 25.99 -0.28
CA SER A 72 0.59 26.77 -0.42
C SER A 72 -0.53 25.94 -1.07
N ASN A 73 -0.23 25.23 -2.17
CA ASN A 73 -1.21 24.36 -2.83
C ASN A 73 -1.79 23.28 -1.90
N TYR A 74 -0.97 22.75 -0.97
CA TYR A 74 -1.43 21.77 0.01
C TYR A 74 -2.33 22.42 1.06
N GLN A 75 -1.92 23.56 1.62
CA GLN A 75 -2.64 24.28 2.65
C GLN A 75 -4.00 24.80 2.18
N GLU A 76 -4.09 25.32 0.96
CA GLU A 76 -5.36 25.75 0.34
C GLU A 76 -6.39 24.62 0.24
N LYS A 77 -5.93 23.36 0.16
CA LYS A 77 -6.78 22.17 0.06
C LYS A 77 -7.00 21.46 1.40
N ASN A 78 -6.27 21.83 2.44
CA ASN A 78 -6.25 21.17 3.75
C ASN A 78 -6.19 22.22 4.87
N SER A 79 -7.11 23.19 4.83
CA SER A 79 -7.09 24.37 5.72
C SER A 79 -7.14 24.04 7.21
N ASP A 80 -7.74 22.90 7.56
CA ASP A 80 -8.06 22.52 8.94
C ASP A 80 -7.19 21.35 9.44
N GLY A 81 -6.22 20.90 8.65
CA GLY A 81 -5.38 19.74 8.95
C GLY A 81 -3.96 20.09 9.40
N THR A 82 -3.22 19.07 9.85
CA THR A 82 -1.79 19.20 10.15
C THR A 82 -1.01 19.64 8.91
N MET A 83 -0.35 20.78 9.00
CA MET A 83 0.37 21.38 7.87
C MET A 83 1.79 20.86 7.72
N ALA A 84 2.44 20.51 8.84
CA ALA A 84 3.81 20.06 8.88
C ALA A 84 4.08 19.25 10.16
N HIS A 85 5.11 18.42 10.10
CA HIS A 85 5.62 17.60 11.19
C HIS A 85 7.10 17.92 11.42
N PHE A 86 7.45 18.38 12.63
CA PHE A 86 8.85 18.64 12.98
C PHE A 86 9.46 17.43 13.70
N PHE A 87 10.63 16.98 13.26
CA PHE A 87 11.42 15.95 13.93
C PHE A 87 12.73 16.53 14.47
N GLY A 88 13.08 16.12 15.69
CA GLY A 88 14.34 16.53 16.31
C GLY A 88 15.55 15.93 15.60
N TYR A 89 16.67 16.64 15.67
CA TYR A 89 17.96 16.20 15.10
C TYR A 89 18.40 14.82 15.60
N GLU A 90 18.31 14.58 16.91
CA GLU A 90 18.80 13.34 17.53
C GLU A 90 18.08 12.09 17.01
N ILE A 91 16.74 12.13 16.89
CA ILE A 91 15.98 10.96 16.41
C ILE A 91 16.25 10.66 14.93
N ILE A 92 16.46 11.69 14.10
CA ILE A 92 16.87 11.52 12.71
C ILE A 92 18.25 10.86 12.64
N LYS A 93 19.21 11.37 13.42
CA LYS A 93 20.57 10.84 13.48
C LYS A 93 20.58 9.38 13.95
N ASP A 94 19.74 9.02 14.92
CA ASP A 94 19.68 7.64 15.41
C ASP A 94 19.13 6.67 14.37
N ILE A 95 18.11 7.06 13.59
CA ILE A 95 17.62 6.24 12.46
C ILE A 95 18.69 6.07 11.38
N LEU A 96 19.40 7.15 11.04
CA LEU A 96 20.46 7.11 10.03
C LEU A 96 21.71 6.34 10.50
N ALA A 97 21.88 6.18 11.81
CA ALA A 97 22.99 5.42 12.39
C ALA A 97 22.73 3.91 12.47
N LEU A 98 21.55 3.42 12.04
CA LEU A 98 21.26 2.00 11.96
C LEU A 98 22.18 1.32 10.92
N GLU A 99 22.65 0.11 11.23
CA GLU A 99 23.54 -0.63 10.34
C GLU A 99 22.87 -0.87 8.98
N GLY A 100 23.58 -0.54 7.89
CA GLY A 100 23.08 -0.71 6.52
C GLY A 100 22.01 0.30 6.08
N CYS A 101 21.70 1.32 6.89
CA CYS A 101 20.70 2.33 6.56
C CYS A 101 21.17 3.27 5.44
N MET A 102 20.43 3.30 4.33
CA MET A 102 20.65 4.19 3.18
C MET A 102 19.81 5.47 3.25
N GLY A 103 18.78 5.52 4.08
CA GLY A 103 17.92 6.69 4.20
C GLY A 103 16.66 6.44 5.02
N ILE A 104 15.73 7.40 4.96
CA ILE A 104 14.49 7.39 5.74
C ILE A 104 13.28 7.29 4.80
N ARG A 105 12.38 6.36 5.11
CA ARG A 105 11.03 6.29 4.55
C ARG A 105 10.05 6.96 5.50
N MET A 106 9.13 7.70 4.92
CA MET A 106 8.05 8.40 5.63
C MET A 106 6.71 7.76 5.30
N TYR A 107 5.97 7.33 6.32
CA TYR A 107 4.61 6.83 6.18
C TYR A 107 3.59 7.86 6.66
N TYR A 108 2.51 8.05 5.91
CA TYR A 108 1.32 8.68 6.45
C TYR A 108 0.60 7.68 7.36
N ALA A 109 0.28 8.10 8.58
CA ALA A 109 -0.47 7.32 9.55
C ALA A 109 -1.62 8.14 10.12
N LEU A 110 -2.54 7.45 10.79
CA LEU A 110 -3.53 8.06 11.66
C LEU A 110 -3.28 7.51 13.07
N ASP A 111 -3.25 8.38 14.07
CA ASP A 111 -3.20 7.94 15.47
C ASP A 111 -4.57 7.43 15.95
N ASP A 112 -4.64 7.03 17.22
CA ASP A 112 -5.87 6.51 17.84
C ASP A 112 -7.02 7.54 17.88
N SER A 113 -6.72 8.84 17.70
CA SER A 113 -7.72 9.91 17.58
C SER A 113 -8.16 10.16 16.14
N GLY A 114 -7.56 9.47 15.17
CA GLY A 114 -7.78 9.69 13.75
C GLY A 114 -7.00 10.88 13.17
N GLU A 115 -6.06 11.45 13.93
CA GLU A 115 -5.26 12.58 13.48
C GLU A 115 -4.08 12.12 12.64
N ARG A 116 -3.75 12.91 11.59
CA ARG A 116 -2.66 12.57 10.66
C ARG A 116 -1.30 12.65 11.36
N GLN A 117 -0.53 11.58 11.23
CA GLN A 117 0.85 11.46 11.66
C GLN A 117 1.81 11.13 10.51
N ILE A 118 3.11 11.35 10.75
CA ILE A 118 4.19 10.90 9.89
C ILE A 118 5.08 9.97 10.71
N ILE A 119 5.31 8.76 10.20
CA ILE A 119 6.20 7.78 10.83
C ILE A 119 7.50 7.70 10.03
N LEU A 120 8.65 7.87 10.69
CA LEU A 120 9.97 7.71 10.08
C LEU A 120 10.52 6.30 10.33
N VAL A 121 11.06 5.68 9.27
CA VAL A 121 11.64 4.33 9.31
C VAL A 121 12.92 4.30 8.48
N GLY A 122 14.00 3.70 9.01
CA GLY A 122 15.23 3.48 8.26
C GLY A 122 15.05 2.45 7.14
N VAL A 123 15.78 2.59 6.04
CA VAL A 123 15.69 1.69 4.87
C VAL A 123 17.06 1.22 4.44
N ASP A 124 17.21 -0.07 4.14
CA ASP A 124 18.46 -0.67 3.63
C ASP A 124 18.65 -0.46 2.11
N GLU A 125 19.80 -0.89 1.58
CA GLU A 125 20.09 -0.83 0.14
C GLU A 125 19.09 -1.59 -0.74
N ASN A 126 18.40 -2.59 -0.20
CA ASN A 126 17.43 -3.41 -0.91
C ASN A 126 16.02 -2.79 -0.88
N GLY A 127 15.84 -1.69 -0.15
CA GLY A 127 14.54 -1.06 0.06
C GLY A 127 13.73 -1.66 1.20
N ASN A 128 14.30 -2.57 2.01
CA ASN A 128 13.65 -3.13 3.18
C ASN A 128 13.69 -2.13 4.33
N ASN A 129 12.63 -2.10 5.12
CA ASN A 129 12.61 -1.30 6.33
C ASN A 129 13.46 -1.96 7.43
N ILE A 130 14.27 -1.16 8.09
CA ILE A 130 15.02 -1.54 9.29
C ILE A 130 14.13 -1.19 10.49
N VAL A 131 13.40 -2.17 11.01
CA VAL A 131 12.44 -2.00 12.10
C VAL A 131 12.86 -2.74 13.35
N PRO A 132 12.51 -2.24 14.54
CA PRO A 132 12.71 -2.97 15.78
C PRO A 132 11.94 -4.29 15.81
N GLY A 133 12.47 -5.22 16.61
CA GLY A 133 11.68 -6.35 17.11
C GLY A 133 10.47 -5.87 17.91
N THR A 134 9.57 -6.80 18.29
CA THR A 134 8.36 -6.46 19.05
C THR A 134 8.71 -5.68 20.32
N ASN A 135 8.15 -4.47 20.47
CA ASN A 135 8.41 -3.51 21.57
C ASN A 135 9.80 -2.85 21.58
N GLY A 136 10.64 -3.06 20.57
CA GLY A 136 11.94 -2.41 20.47
C GLY A 136 11.76 -0.89 20.33
N ARG A 137 12.42 -0.15 21.20
CA ARG A 137 12.48 1.33 21.20
C ARG A 137 13.91 1.85 21.20
N THR A 138 14.89 0.95 21.14
CA THR A 138 16.30 1.26 21.30
C THR A 138 17.00 1.25 19.96
N LYS A 139 17.99 2.13 19.84
CA LYS A 139 18.88 2.26 18.69
C LYS A 139 19.45 0.93 18.19
N ASP A 140 19.75 0.03 19.12
CA ASP A 140 20.42 -1.23 18.82
C ASP A 140 19.48 -2.30 18.21
N GLU A 141 18.16 -2.11 18.30
CA GLU A 141 17.18 -3.09 17.81
C GLU A 141 16.48 -2.62 16.52
N GLY A 142 16.53 -1.31 16.23
CA GLY A 142 15.77 -0.63 15.18
C GLY A 142 14.93 0.50 15.77
N VAL A 143 14.82 1.63 15.06
CA VAL A 143 14.09 2.82 15.56
C VAL A 143 12.97 3.19 14.60
N VAL A 144 11.76 3.30 15.14
CA VAL A 144 10.61 3.89 14.47
C VAL A 144 10.24 5.16 15.24
N ALA A 145 10.16 6.28 14.55
CA ALA A 145 9.90 7.57 15.18
C ALA A 145 8.53 8.11 14.77
N ASP A 146 7.72 8.41 15.79
CA ASP A 146 6.46 9.17 15.70
C ASP A 146 6.34 10.10 16.91
N ALA A 147 7.23 11.10 16.94
CA ALA A 147 7.26 12.16 17.95
C ALA A 147 7.38 13.52 17.28
N SER A 148 6.65 13.65 16.17
CA SER A 148 6.67 14.89 15.43
C SER A 148 5.87 15.96 16.15
N TYR A 149 6.35 17.20 16.11
CA TYR A 149 5.58 18.33 16.61
C TYR A 149 4.74 18.90 15.45
N PRO A 150 3.40 18.75 15.49
CA PRO A 150 2.53 19.20 14.40
C PRO A 150 2.36 20.72 14.39
N CYS A 151 2.30 21.30 13.19
CA CYS A 151 1.88 22.68 12.94
C CYS A 151 0.37 22.68 12.57
N PRO A 152 -0.48 23.53 13.15
CA PRO A 152 -0.15 24.83 13.78
C PRO A 152 0.24 24.81 15.27
N SER A 153 -0.02 23.75 16.02
CA SER A 153 0.09 23.76 17.49
C SER A 153 1.48 24.11 18.02
N TYR A 154 2.55 23.77 17.27
CA TYR A 154 3.94 23.95 17.71
C TYR A 154 4.82 24.77 16.75
N CYS A 155 4.21 25.46 15.77
CA CYS A 155 4.91 26.42 14.93
C CYS A 155 4.49 27.84 15.33
N SER A 156 5.43 28.79 15.38
CA SER A 156 5.09 30.16 15.74
C SER A 156 4.19 30.77 14.67
N GLY A 157 2.99 31.22 15.05
CA GLY A 157 2.00 31.83 14.14
C GLY A 157 2.41 33.14 13.48
N GLY A 158 3.71 33.46 13.45
CA GLY A 158 4.29 34.62 12.75
C GLY A 158 5.34 34.27 11.70
N GLY A 159 5.71 32.99 11.55
CA GLY A 159 6.48 32.54 10.40
C GLY A 159 5.52 32.18 9.29
N THR A 160 5.64 32.84 8.13
CA THR A 160 5.00 32.35 6.89
C THR A 160 5.26 30.84 6.80
N PRO A 161 4.21 30.01 6.68
CA PRO A 161 4.41 28.62 6.33
C PRO A 161 5.12 28.63 4.97
N LEU A 162 6.40 28.26 4.96
CA LEU A 162 7.34 28.25 3.81
C LEU A 162 7.06 29.25 2.68
#